data_AF-A0A914NEZ4-F1
#
_entry.id   AF-A0A914NEZ4-F1
#
_cell.length_a   1.000
_cell.length_b   1.000
_cell.length_c   1.000
_cell.angle_alpha   90.00
_cell.angle_beta   90.00
_cell.angle_gamma   90.00
#
_symmetry.space_group_name_H-M   'P 1'
#
loop_
_entity.id
_entity.type
_entity.pdbx_description
1 polymer ?
#
loop_
_entity_poly.entity_id
_entity_poly.type
_entity_poly.pdbx_seq_one_letter_code
_entity_poly.pdbx_strand_id
1 'polypeptide(L)'
;MQIAGKHLQQIANDIFSGNISALVGEVSRRVFRTNGSEKISDLVHPSLKNDASTLNSLIVKFGKTVEQLLKMHRKNIIERQYELIRVANAAIDIYSMAVVLSRCNYAQEKTGGCSAHDQKIANLFCRQAAKRVNANLDEAMGPSEREMDLIAQIAGNVCENGAMVQKHPVDL
;
A
#
# COMPACT_ATOMS: atom_id res chain seq x y z
N MET A 1 -3.48 8.47 27.24
CA MET A 1 -4.22 7.85 26.11
C MET A 1 -5.16 8.81 25.35
N GLN A 2 -5.66 9.92 25.93
CA GLN A 2 -6.62 10.81 25.24
C GLN A 2 -6.07 11.58 24.02
N ILE A 3 -4.75 11.83 23.95
CA ILE A 3 -4.12 12.62 22.88
C ILE A 3 -4.10 11.85 21.54
N ALA A 4 -3.78 10.56 21.58
CA ALA A 4 -3.76 9.71 20.38
C ALA A 4 -5.16 9.50 19.81
N GLY A 5 -6.18 9.35 20.67
CA GLY A 5 -7.58 9.21 20.25
C GLY A 5 -8.12 10.46 19.55
N LYS A 6 -7.88 11.65 20.12
CA LYS A 6 -8.27 12.92 19.47
C LYS A 6 -7.55 13.15 18.14
N HIS A 7 -6.27 12.80 18.07
CA HIS A 7 -5.48 12.91 16.83
C HIS A 7 -5.98 11.94 15.74
N LEU A 8 -6.31 10.70 16.09
CA LEU A 8 -6.90 9.72 15.16
C LEU A 8 -8.30 10.14 14.69
N GLN A 9 -9.10 10.74 15.56
CA GLN A 9 -10.44 11.21 15.21
C GLN A 9 -10.39 12.43 14.28
N GLN A 10 -9.43 13.33 14.48
CA GLN A 10 -9.18 14.46 13.59
C GLN A 10 -8.67 13.99 12.22
N ILE A 11 -7.77 13.01 12.21
CA ILE A 11 -7.33 12.31 11.00
C ILE A 11 -8.50 11.70 10.24
N ALA A 12 -9.38 10.97 10.93
CA ALA A 12 -10.56 10.37 10.30
C ALA A 12 -11.47 11.44 9.67
N ASN A 13 -11.76 12.52 10.40
CA ASN A 13 -12.60 13.61 9.91
C ASN A 13 -11.99 14.34 8.70
N ASP A 14 -10.67 14.50 8.66
CA ASP A 14 -9.96 15.13 7.54
C ASP A 14 -9.93 14.22 6.29
N ILE A 15 -9.92 12.89 6.48
CA ILE A 15 -10.11 11.91 5.39
C ILE A 15 -11.55 11.97 4.86
N PHE A 16 -12.55 11.90 5.76
CA PHE A 16 -13.96 11.90 5.39
C PHE A 16 -14.43 13.23 4.79
N SER A 17 -13.79 14.35 5.12
CA SER A 17 -14.09 15.67 4.54
C SER A 17 -13.40 15.93 3.20
N GLY A 18 -12.65 14.97 2.66
CA GLY A 18 -11.97 15.10 1.36
C GLY A 18 -10.70 15.97 1.41
N ASN A 19 -10.19 16.29 2.61
CA ASN A 19 -8.93 17.00 2.84
C ASN A 19 -7.73 16.04 2.96
N ILE A 20 -7.78 14.93 2.20
CA ILE A 20 -6.75 13.88 2.16
C ILE A 20 -5.35 14.47 1.87
N SER A 21 -5.26 15.54 1.08
CA SER A 21 -4.00 16.24 0.77
C SER A 21 -3.31 16.86 1.99
N ALA A 22 -4.06 17.35 2.98
CA ALA A 22 -3.47 17.89 4.21
C ALA A 22 -2.91 16.78 5.10
N LEU A 23 -3.57 15.62 5.11
CA LEU A 23 -3.25 14.47 5.94
C LEU A 23 -2.10 13.63 5.37
N VAL A 24 -2.14 13.40 4.06
CA VAL A 24 -0.98 12.90 3.31
C VAL A 24 0.15 13.90 3.44
N GLY A 25 -0.10 15.21 3.39
CA GLY A 25 0.90 16.26 3.63
C GLY A 25 1.54 16.21 5.03
N GLU A 26 0.78 15.90 6.08
CA GLU A 26 1.24 15.82 7.47
C GLU A 26 1.99 14.51 7.76
N VAL A 27 1.46 13.37 7.29
CA VAL A 27 2.11 12.05 7.37
C VAL A 27 3.34 12.03 6.47
N SER A 28 3.26 12.62 5.28
CA SER A 28 4.42 12.77 4.40
C SER A 28 5.47 13.69 4.99
N ARG A 29 5.06 14.80 5.64
CA ARG A 29 6.00 15.70 6.33
C ARG A 29 6.67 15.04 7.54
N ARG A 30 6.00 14.12 8.25
CA ARG A 30 6.58 13.39 9.39
C ARG A 30 7.42 12.17 8.99
N VAL A 31 7.07 11.49 7.89
CA VAL A 31 7.73 10.24 7.44
C VAL A 31 8.74 10.47 6.31
N PHE A 32 8.60 11.54 5.51
CA PHE A 32 9.33 11.75 4.25
C PHE A 32 10.21 13.02 4.27
N ARG A 33 10.09 13.87 5.30
CA ARG A 33 10.90 15.11 5.48
C ARG A 33 11.95 15.01 6.58
N THR A 34 12.35 13.81 6.92
CA THR A 34 13.32 13.57 7.99
C THR A 34 14.58 12.93 7.42
N ASN A 35 15.55 13.79 7.08
CA ASN A 35 16.98 13.47 7.17
C ASN A 35 17.40 13.15 8.63
N GLY A 36 16.50 12.67 9.49
CA GLY A 36 16.65 12.62 10.95
C GLY A 36 15.59 11.81 11.70
N SER A 37 14.78 10.99 11.03
CA SER A 37 14.00 9.94 11.69
C SER A 37 14.81 8.67 11.54
N GLU A 38 15.12 8.01 12.65
CA GLU A 38 15.80 6.72 12.65
C GLU A 38 15.21 5.84 11.54
N LYS A 39 16.04 5.43 10.59
CA LYS A 39 15.56 4.53 9.54
C LYS A 39 15.09 3.28 10.27
N ILE A 40 13.95 2.69 9.88
CA ILE A 40 13.50 1.41 10.47
C ILE A 40 14.63 0.36 10.41
N SER A 41 15.52 0.45 9.41
CA SER A 41 16.71 -0.38 9.26
C SER A 41 17.75 -0.25 10.38
N ASP A 42 17.75 0.85 11.13
CA ASP A 42 18.67 1.10 12.23
C ASP A 42 18.09 0.65 13.58
N LEU A 43 16.78 0.38 13.62
CA LEU A 43 16.03 -0.08 14.80
C LEU A 43 15.82 -1.59 14.83
N VAL A 44 16.20 -2.30 13.76
CA VAL A 44 16.04 -3.75 13.66
C VAL A 44 17.37 -4.48 13.78
N HIS A 45 17.31 -5.73 14.20
CA HIS A 45 18.40 -6.67 14.21
C HIS A 45 19.11 -6.70 12.84
N PRO A 46 20.45 -6.79 12.78
CA PRO A 46 21.22 -6.69 11.53
C PRO A 46 20.75 -7.65 10.43
N SER A 47 20.23 -8.82 10.82
CA SER A 47 19.74 -9.83 9.90
C SER A 47 18.44 -9.47 9.16
N LEU A 48 17.75 -8.41 9.60
CA LEU A 48 16.52 -7.86 9.01
C LEU A 48 16.75 -6.51 8.31
N LYS A 49 17.97 -5.97 8.37
CA LYS A 49 18.29 -4.60 7.92
C LYS A 49 17.95 -4.35 6.44
N ASN A 50 18.19 -5.34 5.58
CA ASN A 50 17.92 -5.23 4.14
C ASN A 50 16.41 -5.12 3.85
N ASP A 51 15.60 -5.96 4.48
CA ASP A 51 14.14 -5.94 4.30
C ASP A 51 13.52 -4.69 4.93
N ALA A 52 14.03 -4.23 6.07
CA ALA A 52 13.64 -2.96 6.68
C ALA A 52 14.02 -1.74 5.82
N SER A 53 15.20 -1.76 5.18
CA SER A 53 15.58 -0.73 4.22
C SER A 53 14.66 -0.72 3.01
N THR A 54 14.29 -1.90 2.51
CA THR A 54 13.33 -2.04 1.40
C THR A 54 11.97 -1.47 1.79
N LEU A 55 11.47 -1.80 2.99
CA LEU A 55 10.24 -1.24 3.53
C LEU A 55 10.28 0.30 3.57
N ASN A 56 11.37 0.90 4.06
CA ASN A 56 11.52 2.37 4.07
C ASN A 56 11.41 2.96 2.65
N SER A 57 12.10 2.38 1.68
CA SER A 57 12.03 2.83 0.28
C SER A 57 10.62 2.71 -0.30
N LEU A 58 9.88 1.64 0.04
CA LEU A 58 8.50 1.44 -0.41
C LEU A 58 7.53 2.43 0.24
N ILE A 59 7.69 2.74 1.52
CA ILE A 59 6.91 3.79 2.20
C ILE A 59 7.15 5.13 1.49
N VAL A 60 8.41 5.46 1.18
CA VAL A 60 8.77 6.68 0.44
C VAL A 60 8.16 6.70 -0.97
N LYS A 61 8.15 5.58 -1.68
CA LYS A 61 7.51 5.48 -3.00
C LYS A 61 5.99 5.65 -2.88
N PHE A 62 5.37 4.97 -1.91
CA PHE A 62 3.93 5.02 -1.65
C PHE A 62 3.43 6.45 -1.44
N GLY A 63 4.05 7.22 -0.54
CA GLY A 63 3.58 8.59 -0.32
C GLY A 63 3.78 9.52 -1.51
N LYS A 64 4.86 9.34 -2.29
CA LYS A 64 5.03 10.09 -3.55
C LYS A 64 3.92 9.76 -4.55
N THR A 65 3.58 8.47 -4.72
CA THR A 65 2.47 8.03 -5.57
C THR A 65 1.15 8.65 -5.12
N VAL A 66 0.82 8.58 -3.82
CA VAL A 66 -0.41 9.16 -3.28
C VAL A 66 -0.46 10.68 -3.48
N GLU A 67 0.64 11.39 -3.20
CA GLU A 67 0.73 12.84 -3.42
C GLU A 67 0.50 13.20 -4.89
N GLN A 68 1.09 12.45 -5.82
CA GLN A 68 0.96 12.69 -7.24
C GLN A 68 -0.48 12.43 -7.74
N LEU A 69 -1.11 11.34 -7.31
CA LEU A 69 -2.51 11.03 -7.64
C LEU A 69 -3.47 12.11 -7.12
N LEU A 70 -3.27 12.58 -5.89
CA LEU A 70 -4.07 13.68 -5.31
C LEU A 70 -3.86 14.99 -6.06
N LYS A 71 -2.62 15.29 -6.48
CA LYS A 71 -2.33 16.48 -7.32
C LYS A 71 -3.05 16.40 -8.67
N MET A 72 -3.06 15.21 -9.29
CA MET A 72 -3.64 14.97 -10.62
C MET A 72 -5.17 15.02 -10.59
N HIS A 73 -5.81 14.30 -9.66
CA HIS A 73 -7.26 14.10 -9.67
C HIS A 73 -8.03 14.97 -8.67
N ARG A 74 -7.34 15.54 -7.67
CA ARG A 74 -7.95 16.38 -6.62
C ARG A 74 -9.16 15.69 -5.99
N LYS A 75 -10.31 16.36 -5.94
CA LYS A 75 -11.56 15.81 -5.39
C LYS A 75 -12.11 14.64 -6.20
N ASN A 76 -11.81 14.56 -7.50
CA ASN A 76 -12.29 13.49 -8.38
C ASN A 76 -11.54 12.18 -8.16
N ILE A 77 -10.52 12.14 -7.28
CA ILE A 77 -9.81 10.90 -6.92
C ILE A 77 -10.77 9.82 -6.42
N ILE A 78 -11.91 10.20 -5.82
CA ILE A 78 -12.93 9.28 -5.32
C ILE A 78 -13.55 8.44 -6.45
N GLU A 79 -13.54 8.92 -7.69
CA GLU A 79 -14.07 8.21 -8.85
C GLU A 79 -13.00 7.32 -9.53
N ARG A 80 -11.74 7.42 -9.11
CA ARG A 80 -10.59 6.73 -9.69
C ARG A 80 -10.39 5.36 -9.03
N GLN A 81 -11.44 4.53 -9.08
CA GLN A 81 -11.51 3.26 -8.36
C GLN A 81 -10.38 2.29 -8.75
N TYR A 82 -9.91 2.32 -10.00
CA TYR A 82 -8.78 1.50 -10.45
C TYR A 82 -7.49 1.90 -9.73
N GLU A 83 -7.15 3.19 -9.71
CA GLU A 83 -5.96 3.70 -9.01
C GLU A 83 -6.09 3.49 -7.48
N LEU A 84 -7.28 3.70 -6.93
CA LEU A 84 -7.55 3.53 -5.50
C LEU A 84 -7.34 2.09 -5.01
N ILE A 85 -7.81 1.08 -5.77
CA ILE A 85 -7.62 -0.33 -5.36
C ILE A 85 -6.14 -0.73 -5.39
N ARG A 86 -5.36 -0.21 -6.35
CA ARG A 86 -3.90 -0.45 -6.40
C ARG A 86 -3.18 0.16 -5.21
N VAL A 87 -3.49 1.41 -4.88
CA VAL A 87 -2.94 2.08 -3.68
C VAL A 87 -3.32 1.33 -2.41
N ALA A 88 -4.57 0.88 -2.28
CA ALA A 88 -5.02 0.12 -1.12
C ALA A 88 -4.24 -1.20 -0.95
N ASN A 89 -4.08 -1.97 -2.03
CA ASN A 89 -3.31 -3.22 -2.00
C ASN A 89 -1.84 -2.98 -1.61
N ALA A 90 -1.21 -1.93 -2.14
CA ALA A 90 0.14 -1.54 -1.76
C ALA A 90 0.23 -1.19 -0.26
N ALA A 91 -0.75 -0.47 0.29
CA ALA A 91 -0.80 -0.11 1.71
C ALA A 91 -0.89 -1.34 2.61
N ILE A 92 -1.75 -2.31 2.25
CA ILE A 92 -1.90 -3.57 2.99
C ILE A 92 -0.58 -4.33 3.05
N ASP A 93 0.11 -4.47 1.91
CA ASP A 93 1.41 -5.16 1.87
C ASP A 93 2.50 -4.43 2.67
N ILE A 94 2.57 -3.09 2.57
CA ILE A 94 3.51 -2.27 3.38
C ILE A 94 3.27 -2.48 4.87
N TYR A 95 2.01 -2.41 5.32
CA TYR A 95 1.67 -2.64 6.73
C TYR A 95 2.04 -4.06 7.16
N SER A 96 1.72 -5.05 6.34
CA SER A 96 2.04 -6.46 6.61
C SER A 96 3.55 -6.69 6.73
N MET A 97 4.35 -6.07 5.86
CA MET A 97 5.82 -6.09 5.95
C MET A 97 6.31 -5.52 7.28
N ALA A 98 5.77 -4.37 7.71
CA ALA A 98 6.14 -3.73 8.98
C ALA A 98 5.84 -4.63 10.18
N VAL A 99 4.67 -5.27 10.20
CA VAL A 99 4.25 -6.19 11.28
C VAL A 99 5.15 -7.43 11.33
N VAL A 100 5.44 -8.04 10.19
CA VAL A 100 6.31 -9.23 10.11
C VAL A 100 7.73 -8.93 10.59
N LEU A 101 8.31 -7.81 10.15
CA LEU A 101 9.64 -7.39 10.59
C LEU A 101 9.66 -7.05 12.07
N SER A 102 8.65 -6.34 12.58
CA SER A 102 8.53 -6.02 14.00
C SER A 102 8.47 -7.28 14.88
N ARG A 103 7.64 -8.25 14.49
CA ARG A 103 7.53 -9.54 15.19
C ARG A 103 8.86 -10.31 15.18
N CYS A 104 9.52 -10.39 14.02
CA CYS A 104 10.79 -11.08 13.90
C CYS A 104 11.89 -10.39 14.72
N ASN A 105 11.94 -9.05 14.71
CA ASN A 105 12.87 -8.26 15.51
C ASN A 105 12.67 -8.51 17.01
N TYR A 106 11.42 -8.41 17.48
CA TYR A 106 11.07 -8.65 18.87
C TYR A 106 11.47 -10.06 19.33
N ALA A 107 11.24 -11.08 18.49
CA ALA A 107 11.63 -12.46 18.80
C ALA A 107 13.15 -12.60 18.94
N GLN A 108 13.94 -11.91 18.09
CA GLN A 108 15.40 -11.88 18.20
C GLN A 108 15.86 -11.22 19.51
N GLU A 109 15.19 -10.16 19.96
CA GLU A 109 15.59 -9.42 21.16
C GLU A 109 15.19 -10.08 22.49
N LYS A 110 14.02 -10.72 22.56
CA LYS A 110 13.40 -11.14 23.83
C LYS A 110 13.42 -12.65 24.12
N THR A 111 13.66 -13.52 23.13
CA THR A 111 13.29 -14.95 23.27
C THR A 111 14.33 -15.90 22.67
N GLY A 112 15.54 -16.01 23.23
CA GLY A 112 16.51 -17.04 22.80
C GLY A 112 16.86 -17.06 21.30
N GLY A 113 16.50 -16.00 20.55
CA GLY A 113 16.59 -15.90 19.09
C GLY A 113 15.27 -16.21 18.37
N CYS A 114 14.98 -15.44 17.32
CA CYS A 114 14.02 -15.88 16.31
C CYS A 114 14.62 -17.08 15.58
N SER A 115 13.87 -18.17 15.41
CA SER A 115 14.40 -19.35 14.75
C SER A 115 14.88 -18.98 13.34
N ALA A 116 15.98 -19.60 12.89
CA ALA A 116 16.50 -19.36 11.53
C ALA A 116 15.44 -19.66 10.45
N HIS A 117 14.44 -20.49 10.75
CA HIS A 117 13.32 -20.78 9.87
C HIS A 117 12.32 -19.62 9.80
N ASP A 118 11.89 -19.09 10.95
CA ASP A 118 10.97 -17.96 11.01
C ASP A 118 11.54 -16.71 10.33
N GLN A 119 12.84 -16.46 10.50
CA GLN A 119 13.52 -15.38 9.79
C GLN A 119 13.49 -15.59 8.26
N LYS A 120 13.70 -16.82 7.77
CA LYS A 120 13.59 -17.12 6.33
C LYS A 120 12.19 -16.87 5.80
N ILE A 121 11.16 -17.21 6.58
CA ILE A 121 9.75 -16.93 6.23
C ILE A 121 9.53 -15.42 6.14
N ALA A 122 9.98 -14.66 7.15
CA ALA A 122 9.85 -13.21 7.18
C ALA A 122 10.49 -12.56 5.95
N ASN A 123 11.74 -12.93 5.65
CA ASN A 123 12.48 -12.39 4.50
C ASN A 123 11.81 -12.77 3.17
N LEU A 124 11.35 -14.01 3.01
CA LEU A 124 10.64 -14.45 1.81
C LEU A 124 9.35 -13.65 1.61
N PHE A 125 8.56 -13.50 2.67
CA PHE A 125 7.33 -12.71 2.65
C PHE A 125 7.62 -11.26 2.25
N CYS A 126 8.56 -10.60 2.93
CA CYS A 126 8.94 -9.22 2.63
C CYS A 126 9.38 -9.04 1.18
N ARG A 127 10.15 -9.98 0.63
CA ARG A 127 10.58 -9.93 -0.78
C ARG A 127 9.42 -10.05 -1.77
N GLN A 128 8.44 -10.90 -1.49
CA GLN A 128 7.26 -11.06 -2.35
C GLN A 128 6.31 -9.87 -2.23
N ALA A 129 6.05 -9.40 -1.00
CA ALA A 129 5.25 -8.21 -0.74
C ALA A 129 5.87 -6.98 -1.42
N ALA A 130 7.19 -6.80 -1.34
CA ALA A 130 7.87 -5.70 -2.03
C ALA A 130 7.66 -5.69 -3.55
N LYS A 131 7.60 -6.86 -4.20
CA LYS A 131 7.27 -6.97 -5.63
C LYS A 131 5.84 -6.52 -5.90
N ARG A 132 4.87 -6.98 -5.11
CA ARG A 132 3.46 -6.59 -5.25
C ARG A 132 3.24 -5.11 -4.98
N VAL A 133 3.91 -4.53 -3.99
CA VAL A 133 3.86 -3.08 -3.71
C VAL A 133 4.35 -2.30 -4.91
N ASN A 134 5.51 -2.66 -5.48
CA ASN A 134 6.03 -1.96 -6.65
C ASN A 134 5.07 -2.06 -7.84
N ALA A 135 4.60 -3.27 -8.18
CA ALA A 135 3.67 -3.47 -9.28
C ALA A 135 2.40 -2.63 -9.11
N ASN A 136 1.76 -2.68 -7.94
CA ASN A 136 0.57 -1.88 -7.68
C ASN A 136 0.84 -0.37 -7.75
N LEU A 137 1.96 0.12 -7.20
CA LEU A 137 2.29 1.55 -7.25
C LEU A 137 2.63 2.02 -8.66
N ASP A 138 3.26 1.19 -9.47
CA ASP A 138 3.57 1.49 -10.87
C ASP A 138 2.29 1.50 -11.72
N GLU A 139 1.41 0.51 -11.54
CA GLU A 139 0.09 0.46 -12.19
C GLU A 139 -0.81 1.62 -11.77
N ALA A 140 -0.77 2.04 -10.50
CA ALA A 140 -1.52 3.21 -10.03
C ALA A 140 -1.05 4.50 -10.72
N MET A 141 0.25 4.62 -11.00
CA MET A 141 0.85 5.81 -11.61
C MET A 141 0.73 5.85 -13.13
N GLY A 142 0.65 4.69 -13.78
CA GLY A 142 0.52 4.56 -15.23
C GLY A 142 -0.50 3.50 -15.58
N PRO A 143 -1.79 3.69 -15.25
CA PRO A 143 -2.82 2.70 -15.54
C PRO A 143 -3.00 2.57 -17.06
N SER A 144 -3.23 1.34 -17.52
CA SER A 144 -3.49 1.09 -18.94
C SER A 144 -4.90 1.56 -19.30
N GLU A 145 -5.02 2.74 -19.92
CA GLU A 145 -6.32 3.28 -20.36
C GLU A 145 -7.08 2.29 -21.22
N ARG A 146 -6.39 1.62 -22.16
CA ARG A 146 -7.00 0.60 -23.02
C ARG A 146 -7.56 -0.58 -22.23
N GLU A 147 -6.85 -1.01 -21.19
CA GLU A 147 -7.31 -2.13 -20.35
C GLU A 147 -8.50 -1.71 -19.50
N MET A 148 -8.47 -0.50 -18.93
CA MET A 148 -9.59 0.05 -18.15
C MET A 148 -10.84 0.20 -19.02
N ASP A 149 -10.70 0.74 -20.23
CA ASP A 149 -11.80 0.87 -21.20
C ASP A 149 -12.36 -0.51 -21.56
N LEU A 150 -11.49 -1.50 -21.78
CA LEU A 150 -11.92 -2.86 -22.10
C LEU A 150 -12.65 -3.51 -20.93
N ILE A 151 -12.17 -3.34 -19.69
CA ILE A 151 -12.86 -3.82 -18.49
C ILE A 151 -14.24 -3.18 -18.37
N ALA A 152 -14.33 -1.86 -18.57
CA ALA A 152 -15.60 -1.13 -18.50
C ALA A 152 -16.59 -1.60 -19.58
N GLN A 153 -16.12 -1.81 -20.82
CA GLN A 153 -16.95 -2.35 -21.91
C GLN A 153 -17.44 -3.77 -21.62
N ILE A 154 -16.55 -4.66 -21.18
CA ILE A 154 -16.93 -6.04 -20.85
C ILE A 154 -17.97 -6.05 -19.72
N ALA A 155 -17.74 -5.28 -18.65
CA ALA A 155 -18.67 -5.17 -17.54
C ALA A 155 -20.01 -4.58 -17.99
N GLY A 156 -20.00 -3.54 -18.83
CA GLY A 156 -21.19 -2.96 -19.44
C GLY A 156 -22.01 -3.98 -20.21
N ASN A 157 -21.38 -4.75 -21.10
CA ASN A 157 -22.05 -5.79 -21.88
C ASN A 157 -22.71 -6.87 -21.00
N VAL A 158 -22.04 -7.29 -19.92
CA VAL A 158 -22.61 -8.26 -18.96
C VAL A 158 -23.81 -7.67 -18.22
N CYS A 159 -23.72 -6.42 -17.77
CA CYS A 159 -24.82 -5.73 -17.09
C CYS A 159 -26.03 -5.51 -18.01
N GLU A 160 -25.81 -5.10 -19.26
CA GLU A 160 -26.88 -4.89 -20.26
C GLU A 160 -27.58 -6.21 -20.64
N ASN A 161 -26.82 -7.30 -20.77
CA ASN A 161 -27.36 -8.62 -21.07
C ASN A 161 -28.05 -9.28 -19.86
N GLY A 162 -27.77 -8.83 -18.63
CA GLY A 162 -28.28 -9.42 -17.39
C GLY A 162 -27.76 -10.82 -17.06
N ALA A 163 -26.80 -11.32 -17.85
CA ALA A 163 -26.20 -12.64 -17.75
C ALA A 163 -24.87 -12.66 -18.53
N MET A 164 -24.13 -13.78 -18.48
CA MET A 164 -22.95 -13.98 -19.31
C MET A 164 -23.30 -13.83 -20.80
N VAL A 165 -22.51 -13.01 -21.51
CA VAL A 165 -22.73 -12.70 -22.94
C VAL A 165 -22.35 -13.90 -23.82
N GLN A 166 -21.40 -14.71 -23.35
CA GLN A 166 -20.89 -15.87 -24.07
C GLN A 166 -21.93 -16.99 -24.09
N LYS A 167 -22.19 -17.51 -25.29
CA LYS A 167 -22.87 -18.80 -25.45
C LYS A 167 -21.87 -19.93 -25.24
N HIS A 168 -22.37 -21.08 -24.79
CA HIS A 168 -21.55 -22.28 -24.79
C HIS A 168 -21.13 -22.62 -26.23
N PRO A 169 -19.89 -23.08 -26.49
CA PRO A 169 -19.41 -23.35 -27.86
C PRO A 169 -20.25 -24.35 -28.67
N VAL A 170 -21.09 -25.16 -28.02
CA VAL A 170 -22.00 -26.11 -28.70
C VAL A 170 -23.37 -25.51 -29.05
N ASP A 171 -23.67 -24.31 -28.53
CA ASP A 171 -24.92 -23.58 -28.74
C ASP A 171 -24.75 -22.40 -29.71
N LEU A 172 -23.64 -22.39 -30.48
CA LEU A 172 -23.31 -21.36 -31.47
C LEU A 172 -24.22 -21.42 -32.71
#